data_AF-A0A844TQK0-F1
#
_entry.id   AF-A0A844TQK0-F1
#
_cell.length_a   1.000
_cell.length_b   1.000
_cell.length_c   1.000
_cell.angle_alpha   90.00
_cell.angle_beta   90.00
_cell.angle_gamma   90.00
#
_symmetry.space_group_name_H-M   'P 1'
#
loop_
_entity.id
_entity.type
_entity.pdbx_description
1 polymer ?
#
loop_
_entity_poly.entity_id
_entity_poly.type
_entity_poly.pdbx_seq_one_letter_code
_entity_poly.pdbx_strand_id
1 'polypeptide(L)'
;MKLLLGVVGLVVLIGYLITVAIAGYEGISYEFGKGWAIGAIVLALGRFAFPLGVGAFLGAWKVWGWHWFPALVLGVPGVLLFIPGILMTIVRVFRKKE
;
A
#
# COMPACT_ATOMS: atom_id res chain seq x y z
N MET A 1 -30.94 4.78 8.05
CA MET A 1 -30.07 3.71 7.49
C MET A 1 -28.83 4.24 6.75
N LYS A 2 -28.95 5.14 5.77
CA LYS A 2 -27.78 5.61 4.96
C LYS A 2 -26.63 6.21 5.77
N LEU A 3 -26.95 7.01 6.79
CA LEU A 3 -25.96 7.67 7.67
C LEU A 3 -25.17 6.67 8.53
N LEU A 4 -25.86 5.66 9.08
CA LEU A 4 -25.26 4.59 9.88
C LEU A 4 -24.30 3.73 9.05
N LEU A 5 -24.70 3.39 7.82
CA LEU A 5 -23.85 2.68 6.86
C LEU A 5 -22.60 3.49 6.48
N GLY A 6 -22.74 4.82 6.32
CA GLY A 6 -21.62 5.72 6.05
C GLY A 6 -20.60 5.76 7.19
N VAL A 7 -21.07 5.86 8.43
CA VAL A 7 -20.19 5.89 9.63
C VAL A 7 -19.48 4.55 9.80
N VAL A 8 -20.19 3.43 9.65
CA VAL A 8 -19.57 2.09 9.72
C VAL A 8 -18.51 1.91 8.64
N GLY A 9 -18.81 2.31 7.40
CA GLY A 9 -17.85 2.27 6.30
C GLY A 9 -16.60 3.11 6.56
N LEU A 10 -16.76 4.31 7.14
CA LEU A 10 -15.64 5.18 7.50
C LEU A 10 -14.75 4.56 8.58
N VAL A 11 -15.33 3.97 9.62
CA VAL A 11 -14.58 3.30 10.70
C VAL A 11 -13.78 2.12 10.15
N VAL A 12 -14.41 1.29 9.30
CA VAL A 12 -13.74 0.17 8.64
C VAL A 12 -12.59 0.65 7.76
N LEU A 13 -12.79 1.72 6.98
CA LEU A 13 -11.75 2.30 6.14
C LEU A 13 -10.56 2.82 6.96
N ILE A 14 -10.81 3.52 8.07
CA ILE A 14 -9.75 4.02 8.94
C ILE A 14 -8.97 2.86 9.56
N GLY A 15 -9.66 1.84 10.08
CA GLY A 15 -9.01 0.65 10.63
C GLY A 15 -8.16 -0.08 9.58
N TYR A 16 -8.66 -0.16 8.35
CA TYR A 16 -7.92 -0.69 7.22
C TYR A 16 -6.65 0.11 6.92
N LEU A 17 -6.72 1.44 6.83
CA LEU A 17 -5.57 2.30 6.56
C LEU A 17 -4.50 2.21 7.65
N ILE A 18 -4.91 2.13 8.92
CA ILE A 18 -4.00 1.94 10.05
C ILE A 18 -3.28 0.59 9.94
N THR A 19 -4.02 -0.48 9.65
CA THR A 19 -3.46 -1.82 9.47
C THR A 19 -2.42 -1.84 8.35
N VAL A 20 -2.71 -1.19 7.21
CA VAL A 20 -1.75 -1.05 6.09
C VAL A 20 -0.51 -0.28 6.51
N ALA A 21 -0.64 0.81 7.27
CA ALA A 21 0.50 1.61 7.72
C ALA A 21 1.42 0.82 8.67
N ILE A 22 0.84 0.06 9.63
CA ILE A 22 1.59 -0.75 10.59
C ILE A 22 2.29 -1.91 9.86
N ALA A 23 1.54 -2.71 9.09
CA ALA A 23 2.11 -3.80 8.30
C ALA A 23 3.18 -3.27 7.32
N GLY A 24 2.92 -2.11 6.73
CA GLY A 24 3.84 -1.38 5.85
C GLY A 24 5.18 -1.11 6.50
N TYR A 25 5.15 -0.49 7.68
CA TYR A 25 6.34 -0.17 8.43
C TYR A 25 7.08 -1.42 8.90
N GLU A 26 6.36 -2.40 9.45
CA GLU A 26 6.94 -3.65 9.96
C GLU A 26 7.57 -4.49 8.85
N GLY A 27 6.89 -4.64 7.72
CA GLY A 27 7.40 -5.41 6.57
C GLY A 27 8.66 -4.80 5.97
N ILE A 28 8.70 -3.47 5.78
CA ILE A 28 9.90 -2.80 5.26
C ILE A 28 11.02 -2.82 6.29
N SER A 29 10.70 -2.63 7.57
CA SER A 29 11.70 -2.70 8.64
C SER A 29 12.33 -4.09 8.75
N TYR A 30 11.54 -5.14 8.53
CA TYR A 30 11.98 -6.53 8.60
C TYR A 30 12.87 -6.94 7.41
N GLU A 31 12.46 -6.58 6.18
CA GLU A 31 13.18 -7.01 4.96
C GLU A 31 14.32 -6.06 4.57
N PHE A 32 14.15 -4.74 4.74
CA PHE A 32 15.08 -3.72 4.26
C PHE A 32 15.74 -2.92 5.40
N GLY A 33 15.23 -3.01 6.63
CA GLY A 33 15.73 -2.28 7.78
C GLY A 33 15.01 -0.94 8.05
N LYS A 34 15.20 -0.41 9.26
CA LYS A 34 14.43 0.74 9.78
C LYS A 34 14.60 2.03 8.96
N GLY A 35 15.77 2.26 8.36
CA GLY A 35 16.03 3.44 7.53
C GLY A 35 15.15 3.49 6.28
N TRP A 36 14.93 2.34 5.64
CA TRP A 36 14.05 2.22 4.49
C TRP A 36 12.58 2.38 4.86
N ALA A 37 12.18 1.92 6.05
CA ALA A 37 10.80 2.07 6.54
C ALA A 37 10.43 3.55 6.76
N ILE A 38 11.36 4.34 7.30
CA ILE A 38 11.18 5.80 7.44
C ILE A 38 11.09 6.46 6.06
N GLY A 39 11.97 6.08 5.13
CA GLY A 39 11.93 6.57 3.74
C GLY A 39 10.60 6.29 3.06
N ALA A 40 10.04 5.10 3.24
CA ALA A 40 8.74 4.72 2.70
C ALA A 40 7.57 5.55 3.26
N ILE A 41 7.60 5.89 4.55
CA ILE A 41 6.61 6.78 5.17
C ILE A 41 6.72 8.18 4.56
N VAL A 42 7.93 8.72 4.42
CA VAL A 42 8.16 10.04 3.81
C VAL A 42 7.66 10.07 2.37
N LEU A 43 7.91 9.01 1.59
CA LEU A 43 7.39 8.88 0.22
C LEU A 43 5.86 8.81 0.19
N ALA A 44 5.24 8.12 1.14
CA ALA A 44 3.79 8.04 1.23
C ALA A 44 3.13 9.39 1.53
N LEU A 45 3.78 10.27 2.31
CA LEU A 45 3.34 11.67 2.50
C LEU A 45 3.33 12.43 1.16
N GLY A 46 4.27 12.13 0.27
CA GLY A 46 4.30 12.61 -1.12
C GLY A 46 3.28 11.96 -2.06
N ARG A 47 2.27 11.27 -1.53
CA ARG A 47 1.29 10.42 -2.26
C ARG A 47 1.89 9.21 -2.97
N PHE A 48 3.15 8.89 -2.70
CA PHE A 48 3.81 7.72 -3.24
C PHE A 48 3.61 6.54 -2.28
N ALA A 49 2.37 6.04 -2.20
CA ALA A 49 1.98 4.98 -1.27
C ALA A 49 2.47 3.58 -1.66
N PHE A 50 3.09 3.43 -2.83
CA PHE A 50 3.55 2.15 -3.37
C PHE A 50 4.54 1.41 -2.44
N PRO A 51 5.60 2.04 -1.91
CA PRO A 51 6.55 1.37 -1.01
C PRO A 51 5.86 0.88 0.26
N LEU A 52 4.95 1.67 0.84
CA LEU A 52 4.16 1.25 1.99
C LEU A 52 3.20 0.09 1.66
N GLY A 53 2.61 0.08 0.46
CA GLY A 53 1.74 -1.02 0.00
C GLY A 53 2.49 -2.34 -0.16
N VAL A 54 3.68 -2.29 -0.77
CA VAL A 54 4.59 -3.46 -0.85
C VAL A 54 5.05 -3.89 0.54
N GLY A 55 5.39 -2.91 1.39
CA GLY A 55 5.68 -3.13 2.79
C GLY A 55 4.56 -3.86 3.52
N ALA A 56 3.30 -3.48 3.28
CA ALA A 56 2.14 -4.03 3.98
C ALA A 56 1.88 -5.48 3.57
N PHE A 57 2.10 -5.80 2.30
CA PHE A 57 2.11 -7.19 1.83
C PHE A 57 3.20 -8.01 2.53
N LEU A 58 4.43 -7.49 2.57
CA LEU A 58 5.57 -8.17 3.21
C LEU A 58 5.34 -8.31 4.72
N GLY A 59 4.83 -7.28 5.39
CA GLY A 59 4.50 -7.32 6.81
C GLY A 59 3.45 -8.37 7.11
N ALA A 60 2.34 -8.38 6.37
CA ALA A 60 1.30 -9.37 6.57
C ALA A 60 1.78 -10.81 6.27
N TRP A 61 2.53 -11.01 5.18
CA TRP A 61 2.97 -12.35 4.78
C TRP A 61 4.13 -12.87 5.65
N LYS A 62 5.18 -12.07 5.84
CA LYS A 62 6.44 -12.50 6.47
C LYS A 62 6.49 -12.25 7.98
N VAL A 63 5.87 -11.17 8.45
CA VAL A 63 5.91 -10.79 9.88
C VAL A 63 4.69 -11.33 10.62
N TRP A 64 3.49 -11.15 10.08
CA TRP A 64 2.26 -11.63 10.71
C TRP A 64 1.91 -13.07 10.36
N GLY A 65 2.65 -13.69 9.43
CA GLY A 65 2.48 -15.08 9.04
C GLY A 65 1.18 -15.37 8.29
N TRP A 66 0.55 -14.35 7.68
CA TRP A 66 -0.65 -14.56 6.90
C TRP A 66 -0.35 -15.35 5.63
N HIS A 67 -1.37 -16.05 5.11
CA HIS A 67 -1.27 -16.62 3.77
C HIS A 67 -1.07 -15.51 2.72
N TRP A 68 -0.35 -15.81 1.64
CA TRP A 68 0.07 -14.81 0.65
C TRP A 68 -1.12 -14.06 0.01
N PHE A 69 -2.25 -14.74 -0.18
CA PHE A 69 -3.45 -14.18 -0.83
C PHE A 69 -4.11 -13.04 -0.02
N PRO A 70 -4.50 -13.23 1.26
CA PRO A 70 -5.04 -12.14 2.07
C PRO A 70 -4.00 -11.04 2.36
N ALA A 71 -2.71 -11.39 2.47
CA ALA A 71 -1.64 -10.40 2.56
C ALA A 71 -1.58 -9.51 1.31
N LEU A 72 -1.78 -10.09 0.12
CA LEU A 72 -1.80 -9.34 -1.13
C LEU A 72 -2.96 -8.36 -1.14
N VAL A 73 -4.18 -8.79 -0.78
CA VAL A 73 -5.35 -7.92 -0.67
C VAL A 73 -5.12 -6.74 0.28
N LEU A 74 -4.34 -6.92 1.36
CA LEU A 74 -3.95 -5.83 2.25
C LEU A 74 -3.04 -4.81 1.58
N GLY A 75 -2.02 -5.25 0.83
CA GLY A 75 -1.12 -4.34 0.09
C GLY A 75 -1.72 -3.74 -1.18
N VAL A 76 -2.79 -4.35 -1.69
CA VAL A 76 -3.36 -4.09 -3.02
C VAL A 76 -3.73 -2.63 -3.28
N PRO A 77 -4.42 -1.84 -2.43
CA PRO A 77 -4.72 -0.45 -2.80
C PRO A 77 -3.47 0.43 -2.88
N GLY A 78 -2.44 0.18 -2.08
CA GLY A 78 -1.15 0.87 -2.24
C GLY A 78 -0.45 0.53 -3.57
N VAL A 79 -0.63 -0.71 -4.06
CA VAL A 79 -0.04 -1.22 -5.32
C VAL A 79 -0.90 -0.86 -6.55
N LEU A 80 -2.21 -1.06 -6.49
CA LEU A 80 -3.21 -0.77 -7.54
C LEU A 80 -3.27 0.71 -7.88
N LEU A 81 -3.11 1.61 -6.90
CA LEU A 81 -3.08 3.05 -7.19
C LEU A 81 -1.86 3.46 -8.03
N PHE A 82 -0.85 2.60 -8.14
CA PHE A 82 0.39 2.86 -8.89
C PHE A 82 0.38 2.26 -10.31
N ILE A 83 -0.34 1.15 -10.53
CA ILE A 83 -0.39 0.42 -11.81
C ILE A 83 -0.91 1.30 -12.97
N PRO A 84 -2.03 2.06 -12.86
CA PRO A 84 -2.51 2.92 -13.94
C PRO A 84 -1.50 4.01 -14.31
N GLY A 85 -0.80 4.57 -13.32
CA GLY A 85 0.20 5.62 -13.51
C GLY A 85 1.43 5.12 -14.28
N ILE A 86 1.93 3.92 -13.95
CA ILE A 86 3.00 3.26 -14.69
C ILE A 86 2.55 2.94 -16.12
N LEU A 87 1.37 2.31 -16.29
CA LEU A 87 0.86 1.96 -17.62
C LEU A 87 0.70 3.20 -18.51
N MET A 88 0.17 4.29 -17.97
CA MET A 88 0.06 5.58 -18.67
C MET A 88 1.44 6.16 -19.05
N THR A 89 2.44 6.00 -18.18
CA THR A 89 3.81 6.47 -18.44
C THR A 89 4.47 5.64 -19.54
N ILE A 90 4.32 4.32 -19.49
CA ILE A 90 4.82 3.40 -20.52
C ILE A 90 4.18 3.71 -21.87
N VAL A 91 2.84 3.82 -21.93
CA VAL A 91 2.11 4.18 -23.14
C VAL A 91 2.58 5.54 -23.69
N ARG A 92 2.83 6.53 -22.82
CA ARG A 92 3.38 7.83 -23.24
C ARG A 92 4.79 7.73 -23.79
N VAL A 93 5.66 6.89 -23.22
CA VAL A 93 7.02 6.66 -23.73
C VAL A 93 6.97 6.04 -25.13
N PHE A 94 6.07 5.07 -25.37
CA PHE A 94 5.89 4.49 -26.69
C PHE A 94 5.24 5.47 -27.69
N ARG A 95 4.26 6.26 -27.24
CA ARG A 95 3.55 7.24 -28.10
C ARG A 95 4.38 8.47 -28.47
N LYS A 96 5.42 8.82 -27.71
CA LYS A 96 6.30 9.97 -27.99
C LYS A 96 7.39 9.66 -29.04
N LYS A 97 7.42 8.42 -29.55
CA LYS A 97 8.42 7.95 -30.51
C LYS A 97 7.91 7.91 -31.96
N GLU A 98 6.68 8.36 -32.21
CA GLU A 98 6.09 8.63 -33.54
C GLU A 98 6.06 10.12 -33.84
#